data_AF-A0A6N7YT99-F1
#
_entry.id   AF-A0A6N7YT99-F1
#
_cell.length_a   1.000
_cell.length_b   1.000
_cell.length_c   1.000
_cell.angle_alpha   90.00
_cell.angle_beta   90.00
_cell.angle_gamma   90.00
#
_symmetry.space_group_name_H-M   'P 1'
#
loop_
_entity.id
_entity.type
_entity.pdbx_description
1 polymer ?
#
loop_
_entity_poly.entity_id
_entity_poly.type
_entity_poly.pdbx_seq_one_letter_code
_entity_poly.pdbx_strand_id
1 'polypeptide(L)' 'MARVEITSPATEHEAAAVVAAVEQYLRDNAPPAAPAPVGLPGWQRAALLEGVGLPAGADHPWLR' A
#
# COMPACT_ATOMS: atom_id res chain seq x y z
N MET A 1 4.40 -11.44 -7.47
CA MET A 1 4.73 -10.78 -8.75
C MET A 1 3.84 -11.43 -9.80
N ALA A 2 2.95 -10.68 -10.45
CA ALA A 2 2.08 -11.24 -11.49
C ALA A 2 2.85 -11.33 -12.81
N ARG A 3 2.71 -12.44 -13.54
CA ARG A 3 3.31 -12.65 -14.88
C ARG A 3 2.18 -12.96 -15.86
N VAL A 4 2.17 -12.25 -16.98
CA VAL A 4 1.21 -12.44 -18.08
C VAL A 4 1.98 -12.98 -19.28
N GLU A 5 1.47 -14.05 -19.89
CA GLU A 5 2.06 -14.68 -21.08
C GLU A 5 1.04 -14.65 -22.23
N ILE A 6 1.50 -14.25 -23.42
CA ILE A 6 0.70 -14.29 -24.65
C ILE A 6 1.11 -15.56 -25.41
N THR A 7 0.21 -16.54 -25.49
CA THR A 7 0.47 -17.85 -26.13
C THR A 7 0.08 -17.90 -27.60
N SER A 8 -0.63 -16.88 -28.10
CA SER A 8 -1.00 -16.71 -29.50
C SER A 8 0.07 -15.93 -30.29
N PRO A 9 0.27 -16.22 -31.58
CA PRO A 9 1.12 -15.38 -32.42
C PRO A 9 0.56 -13.96 -32.48
N ALA A 10 1.42 -12.98 -32.21
CA ALA A 10 1.11 -11.56 -32.24
C ALA A 10 2.28 -10.82 -32.88
N THR A 11 1.99 -9.79 -33.66
CA THR A 11 2.99 -8.81 -34.06
C THR A 11 3.49 -8.02 -32.85
N GLU A 12 4.66 -7.38 -32.97
CA GLU A 12 5.19 -6.53 -31.89
C GLU A 12 4.21 -5.43 -31.47
N HIS A 13 3.51 -4.84 -32.45
CA HIS A 13 2.53 -3.80 -32.20
C HIS A 13 1.30 -4.33 -31.43
N GLU A 14 0.80 -5.51 -31.81
CA GLU A 14 -0.31 -6.16 -31.11
C GLU A 14 0.08 -6.53 -29.67
N ALA A 15 1.28 -7.07 -29.46
CA ALA A 15 1.78 -7.38 -28.12
C ALA A 15 1.88 -6.11 -27.26
N ALA A 16 2.39 -5.00 -27.83
CA ALA A 16 2.46 -3.72 -27.14
C ALA A 16 1.06 -3.17 -26.80
N ALA A 17 0.10 -3.30 -27.71
CA ALA A 17 -1.28 -2.88 -27.49
C ALA A 17 -1.95 -3.66 -26.35
N VAL A 18 -1.73 -4.98 -26.28
CA VAL A 18 -2.25 -5.82 -25.19
C VAL A 18 -1.65 -5.43 -23.85
N VAL A 19 -0.33 -5.22 -23.78
CA VAL A 19 0.35 -4.79 -22.55
C VAL A 19 -0.18 -3.43 -22.10
N ALA A 20 -0.29 -2.46 -23.01
CA ALA A 20 -0.82 -1.13 -22.70
C ALA A 20 -2.27 -1.19 -22.19
N ALA A 21 -3.12 -2.04 -22.80
CA ALA A 21 -4.49 -2.23 -22.36
C ALA A 21 -4.58 -2.86 -20.96
N VAL A 22 -3.72 -3.83 -20.66
CA VAL A 22 -3.63 -4.44 -19.32
C VAL A 22 -3.17 -3.41 -18.29
N GLU A 23 -2.12 -2.64 -18.59
CA GLU A 23 -1.62 -1.59 -17.68
C GLU A 23 -2.69 -0.51 -17.41
N GLN A 24 -3.42 -0.11 -18.45
CA GLN A 24 -4.52 0.85 -18.29
C GLN A 24 -5.64 0.26 -17.45
N TYR A 25 -6.05 -0.99 -17.70
CA TYR A 25 -7.05 -1.68 -16.88
C TYR A 25 -6.65 -1.74 -15.41
N LEU A 26 -5.39 -2.10 -15.11
CA LEU A 26 -4.88 -2.14 -13.74
C LEU A 26 -4.87 -0.76 -13.08
N ARG A 27 -4.55 0.29 -13.83
CA ARG A 27 -4.60 1.68 -13.36
C ARG A 27 -6.03 2.11 -13.03
N ASP A 28 -6.98 1.81 -13.91
CA ASP A 28 -8.38 2.24 -13.77
C ASP A 28 -9.15 1.45 -12.71
N ASN A 29 -8.70 0.22 -12.42
CA ASN A 29 -9.36 -0.69 -11.48
C ASN A 29 -8.54 -0.93 -10.20
N ALA A 30 -7.52 -0.10 -9.94
CA ALA A 30 -6.79 -0.17 -8.69
C ALA A 30 -7.75 0.10 -7.51
N PRO A 31 -7.76 -0.74 -6.46
CA PRO A 31 -8.54 -0.44 -5.27
C PRO A 31 -8.07 0.90 -4.69
N PRO A 32 -8.99 1.70 -4.11
CA PRO A 32 -8.61 2.94 -3.48
C PRO A 32 -7.52 2.68 -2.44
N ALA A 33 -6.53 3.58 -2.40
CA ALA A 33 -5.45 3.49 -1.42
C ALA A 33 -6.06 3.39 -0.02
N ALA A 34 -5.54 2.47 0.80
CA ALA A 34 -5.95 2.38 2.18
C ALA A 34 -5.74 3.75 2.84
N PRO A 35 -6.71 4.23 3.64
CA PRO A 35 -6.53 5.48 4.36
C PRO A 35 -5.27 5.39 5.23
N ALA A 36 -4.56 6.50 5.37
CA ALA A 36 -3.43 6.56 6.28
C ALA A 36 -3.90 6.15 7.69
N PRO A 37 -3.15 5.31 8.41
CA PRO A 37 -3.50 4.96 9.79
C PRO A 37 -3.60 6.24 10.62
N VAL A 38 -4.71 6.38 11.33
CA VAL A 38 -4.95 7.53 12.21
C VAL A 38 -4.24 7.25 13.52
N GLY A 39 -3.22 8.06 13.82
CA GLY A 39 -2.43 7.96 15.04
C GLY A 39 -1.36 6.87 15.02
N LEU A 40 -0.69 6.72 16.16
CA LEU A 40 0.42 5.80 16.33
C LEU A 40 -0.06 4.35 16.51
N PRO A 41 0.61 3.36 15.88
CA PRO A 41 0.39 1.95 16.21
C PRO A 41 0.57 1.68 17.70
N GLY A 42 -0.21 0.74 18.26
CA GLY A 42 -0.21 0.47 19.70
C GLY A 42 1.17 0.11 20.26
N TRP A 43 1.98 -0.63 19.50
CA TRP A 43 3.35 -0.97 19.88
C TRP A 43 4.27 0.25 19.90
N GLN A 44 4.09 1.20 18.96
CA GLN A 44 4.91 2.40 18.88
C GLN A 44 4.54 3.37 20.00
N ARG A 45 3.24 3.48 20.32
CA ARG A 45 2.76 4.22 21.49
C ARG A 45 3.33 3.64 22.79
N ALA A 46 3.34 2.32 22.95
CA ALA A 46 3.92 1.66 24.12
C ALA A 46 5.41 1.96 24.26
N ALA A 47 6.19 1.81 23.18
CA ALA A 47 7.63 2.09 23.18
C ALA A 47 7.96 3.53 23.60
N LEU A 48 7.19 4.51 23.11
CA LEU A 48 7.40 5.91 23.50
C LEU A 48 7.06 6.17 24.97
N LEU A 49 5.95 5.61 25.48
CA LEU A 49 5.55 5.73 26.88
C LEU A 49 6.60 5.12 27.81
N GLU A 50 7.06 3.91 27.51
CA GLU A 50 8.10 3.21 28.27
C GLU A 50 9.42 4.00 28.26
N GLY A 51 9.83 4.53 27.10
CA GLY A 51 11.07 5.29 26.95
C GLY A 51 11.13 6.57 27.78
N VAL A 52 9.99 7.14 28.17
CA VAL A 52 9.91 8.32 29.05
C VAL A 52 9.38 8.01 30.45
N GLY A 53 9.18 6.73 30.80
CA GLY A 53 8.68 6.30 32.11
C GLY A 53 7.21 6.62 32.39
N LEU A 54 6.40 6.81 31.35
CA LEU A 54 4.96 7.04 31.50
C LEU A 54 4.18 5.72 31.57
N PRO A 55 3.10 5.66 32.38
CA PRO A 55 2.30 4.46 32.50
C PRO A 55 1.50 4.16 31.23
N ALA A 56 1.16 2.89 31.03
CA ALA A 56 0.26 2.48 29.96
C ALA A 56 -1.07 3.26 30.05
N GLY A 57 -1.48 3.87 28.94
CA GLY A 57 -2.72 4.65 28.90
C GLY A 57 -2.54 6.14 29.20
N ALA A 58 -1.36 6.63 29.56
CA ALA A 58 -1.12 8.06 29.71
C ALA A 58 -1.47 8.84 28.42
N ASP A 59 -2.15 9.97 28.59
CA ASP A 59 -2.40 10.92 27.51
C ASP A 59 -1.30 11.97 27.51
N HIS A 60 -0.68 12.20 26.35
CA HIS A 60 0.39 13.17 26.18
C HIS A 60 0.31 13.80 24.78
N PRO A 61 0.57 15.11 24.63
CA PRO A 61 0.49 15.81 23.35
C PRO A 61 1.20 15.18 22.14
N TRP A 62 2.31 14.47 22.34
CA TRP A 62 3.09 13.84 21.25
C TRP A 62 2.61 12.43 20.89
N LEU A 63 1.54 11.94 21.52
CA LEU A 63 0.88 10.66 21.18
C LEU A 63 -0.29 10.82 20.20
N ARG A 64 -0.58 12.05 19.77
CA ARG A 64 -1.74 12.43 18.96
C ARG A 64 -1.30 12.80 17.55
#